data_AF-R4Z2M3-F1
#
_entry.id   AF-R4Z2M3-F1
#
_cell.length_a   1.000
_cell.length_b   1.000
_cell.length_c   1.000
_cell.angle_alpha   90.00
_cell.angle_beta   90.00
_cell.angle_gamma   90.00
#
_symmetry.space_group_name_H-M   'P 1'
#
loop_
_entity.id
_entity.type
_entity.pdbx_description
1 polymer ?
#
loop_
_entity_poly.entity_id
_entity_poly.type
_entity_poly.pdbx_seq_one_letter_code
_entity_poly.pdbx_strand_id
1 'polypeptide(L)'
;MLGVHEFILRRLWAAGRGVISHDSALLVHQLCDINPTHVHLTIPTSYRISRAGGERYSIHRADLEPEEITRIEAVTLTSIRRTLADSVGSVPDYLVRQAPDSAADRGAIRPAERDELTDRLSRDLVK
;
A
#
# COMPACT_ATOMS: atom_id res chain seq x y z
N MET A 1 -23.37 10.16 14.73
CA MET A 1 -21.93 10.03 15.09
C MET A 1 -21.12 9.82 13.82
N LEU A 2 -20.89 10.89 13.04
CA LEU A 2 -20.17 10.88 11.75
C LEU A 2 -18.83 11.64 11.82
N GLY A 3 -18.32 11.95 13.03
CA GLY A 3 -17.32 13.03 13.18
C GLY A 3 -15.85 12.65 13.04
N VAL A 4 -15.43 11.42 13.36
CA VAL A 4 -14.00 11.14 13.59
C VAL A 4 -13.28 10.50 12.40
N HIS A 5 -13.96 9.61 11.68
CA HIS A 5 -13.42 8.96 10.48
C HIS A 5 -13.21 9.96 9.33
N GLU A 6 -14.19 10.85 9.12
CA GLU A 6 -14.10 11.95 8.16
C GLU A 6 -13.01 12.94 8.54
N PHE A 7 -12.81 13.22 9.83
CA PHE A 7 -11.77 14.12 10.30
C PHE A 7 -10.36 13.59 10.02
N ILE A 8 -10.10 12.29 10.22
CA ILE A 8 -8.80 11.68 9.91
C ILE A 8 -8.53 11.74 8.41
N LEU A 9 -9.48 11.31 7.56
CA LEU A 9 -9.33 11.39 6.11
C LEU A 9 -9.15 12.83 5.66
N ARG A 10 -10.01 13.75 6.12
CA ARG A 10 -9.90 15.17 5.78
C ARG A 10 -8.56 15.74 6.21
N ARG A 11 -7.99 15.36 7.35
CA ARG A 11 -6.68 15.84 7.78
C ARG A 11 -5.53 15.24 6.98
N LEU A 12 -5.60 13.94 6.67
CA LEU A 12 -4.59 13.26 5.87
C LEU A 12 -4.62 13.72 4.40
N TRP A 13 -5.81 13.92 3.84
CA TRP A 13 -6.02 14.33 2.45
C TRP A 13 -5.87 15.85 2.26
N ALA A 14 -6.38 16.69 3.18
CA ALA A 14 -6.19 18.14 3.09
C ALA A 14 -4.73 18.57 3.31
N ALA A 15 -3.92 17.74 3.98
CA ALA A 15 -2.48 17.94 4.07
C ALA A 15 -1.69 17.23 2.95
N GLY A 16 -2.35 16.39 2.13
CA GLY A 16 -1.72 15.60 1.06
C GLY A 16 -0.75 14.52 1.55
N ARG A 17 -0.93 13.97 2.76
CA ARG A 17 0.10 13.15 3.44
C ARG A 17 -0.27 11.70 3.74
N GLY A 18 -1.52 11.30 3.53
CA GLY A 18 -1.90 9.88 3.64
C GLY A 18 -1.70 9.18 2.30
N VAL A 19 -0.75 8.25 2.21
CA VAL A 19 -0.52 7.42 1.03
C VAL A 19 -1.17 6.07 1.27
N ILE A 20 -2.11 5.66 0.42
CA ILE A 20 -2.71 4.30 0.50
C ILE A 20 -1.60 3.27 0.31
N SER A 21 -1.53 2.28 1.20
CA SER A 21 -0.41 1.32 1.23
C SER A 21 -0.85 -0.09 1.63
N HIS A 22 0.10 -1.03 1.65
CA HIS A 22 -0.09 -2.43 2.05
C HIS A 22 -1.34 -3.04 1.39
N ASP A 23 -2.18 -3.73 2.17
CA ASP A 23 -3.40 -4.42 1.74
C ASP A 23 -4.37 -3.50 0.96
N SER A 24 -4.52 -2.24 1.35
CA SER A 24 -5.38 -1.33 0.58
C SER A 24 -4.78 -0.98 -0.79
N ALA A 25 -3.46 -0.85 -0.89
CA ALA A 25 -2.81 -0.63 -2.18
C ALA A 25 -2.78 -1.90 -3.04
N LEU A 26 -2.63 -3.09 -2.44
CA LEU A 26 -2.78 -4.38 -3.15
C LEU A 26 -4.15 -4.48 -3.83
N LEU A 27 -5.22 -4.09 -3.11
CA LEU A 27 -6.58 -4.06 -3.66
C LEU A 27 -6.72 -3.02 -4.78
N VAL A 28 -6.26 -1.78 -4.58
CA VAL A 28 -6.40 -0.71 -5.58
C VAL A 28 -5.61 -1.02 -6.87
N HIS A 29 -4.41 -1.59 -6.74
CA HIS A 29 -3.61 -2.07 -7.88
C HIS A 29 -4.15 -3.38 -8.48
N GLN A 30 -5.14 -4.02 -7.85
CA GLN A 30 -5.71 -5.31 -8.25
C GLN A 30 -4.66 -6.44 -8.36
N LEU A 31 -3.70 -6.43 -7.42
CA LEU A 31 -2.57 -7.36 -7.41
C LEU A 31 -2.92 -8.73 -6.83
N CYS A 32 -3.84 -8.73 -5.86
CA CYS A 32 -4.27 -9.92 -5.14
C CYS A 32 -5.77 -9.85 -4.90
N ASP A 33 -6.43 -11.01 -4.86
CA ASP A 33 -7.83 -11.11 -4.41
C ASP A 33 -7.87 -11.10 -2.88
N ILE A 34 -7.87 -9.91 -2.31
CA ILE A 34 -7.94 -9.69 -0.87
C ILE A 34 -9.09 -8.74 -0.52
N ASN A 35 -9.60 -8.90 0.70
CA ASN A 35 -10.62 -8.01 1.25
C ASN A 35 -10.13 -7.43 2.59
N PRO A 36 -9.39 -6.32 2.57
CA PRO A 36 -8.82 -5.72 3.78
C PRO A 36 -9.93 -5.30 4.75
N THR A 37 -9.80 -5.67 6.02
CA THR A 37 -10.77 -5.28 7.07
C THR A 37 -10.62 -3.82 7.50
N HIS A 38 -9.47 -3.22 7.19
CA HIS A 38 -9.12 -1.84 7.51
C HIS A 38 -8.58 -1.14 6.25
N VAL A 39 -8.62 0.19 6.25
CA VAL A 39 -7.93 1.01 5.26
C VAL A 39 -6.49 1.23 5.72
N HIS A 40 -5.51 0.78 4.94
CA HIS A 40 -4.09 0.88 5.23
C HIS A 40 -3.51 2.16 4.62
N LEU A 41 -2.87 2.97 5.47
CA LEU A 41 -2.26 4.24 5.07
C LEU A 41 -0.85 4.33 5.63
N THR A 42 0.10 4.77 4.82
CA THR A 42 1.43 5.20 5.24
C THR A 42 1.45 6.72 5.39
N ILE A 43 2.01 7.19 6.50
CA ILE A 43 2.26 8.61 6.78
C ILE A 43 3.74 8.84 7.11
N PRO A 44 4.28 10.06 6.89
CA PRO A 44 5.64 10.40 7.30
C PRO A 44 5.90 10.14 8.78
N THR A 45 7.12 9.74 9.13
CA THR A 45 7.49 9.36 10.51
C THR A 45 7.35 10.51 11.50
N SER A 46 7.57 11.74 11.02
CA SER A 46 7.41 12.99 11.77
C SER A 46 5.94 13.31 12.15
N TYR A 47 4.97 12.65 11.53
CA TYR A 47 3.57 13.02 11.68
C TYR A 47 2.90 12.34 12.89
N ARG A 48 2.26 13.17 13.72
CA ARG A 48 1.49 12.73 14.89
C ARG A 48 0.00 12.85 14.61
N ILE A 49 -0.70 11.73 14.72
CA ILE A 49 -2.17 11.66 14.65
C ILE A 49 -2.73 11.17 15.99
N SER A 50 -3.92 11.65 16.34
CA SER A 50 -4.68 11.08 17.45
C SER A 50 -5.16 9.69 17.07
N ARG A 51 -5.08 8.73 18.00
CA ARG A 51 -5.63 7.36 17.80
C ARG A 51 -7.17 7.33 17.85
N ALA A 52 -7.81 8.38 18.36
CA ALA A 52 -9.27 8.43 18.47
C ALA A 52 -9.94 8.35 17.08
N GLY A 53 -10.86 7.40 16.90
CA GLY A 53 -11.57 7.14 15.63
C GLY A 53 -10.77 6.40 14.56
N GLY A 54 -9.61 5.86 14.92
CA GLY A 54 -8.73 5.09 14.04
C GLY A 54 -9.09 3.62 13.85
N GLU A 55 -10.21 3.13 14.42
CA GLU A 55 -10.54 1.70 14.44
C GLU A 55 -10.75 1.07 13.06
N ARG A 56 -10.91 1.87 12.01
CA ARG A 56 -10.99 1.38 10.62
C ARG A 56 -9.70 1.57 9.83
N TYR A 57 -8.65 2.08 10.46
CA TYR A 57 -7.39 2.43 9.80
C TYR A 57 -6.20 1.69 10.41
N SER A 58 -5.39 1.10 9.54
CA SER A 58 -4.05 0.63 9.87
C SER A 58 -3.05 1.70 9.44
N ILE A 59 -2.42 2.36 10.42
CA ILE A 59 -1.50 3.48 10.15
C ILE A 59 -0.06 3.02 10.27
N HIS A 60 0.62 3.06 9.13
CA HIS A 60 2.04 2.76 8.97
C HIS A 60 2.85 4.04 8.93
N ARG A 61 4.12 3.96 9.33
CA ARG A 61 5.03 5.11 9.35
C ARG A 61 6.27 4.82 8.53
N ALA A 62 6.47 5.61 7.49
CA ALA A 62 7.68 5.61 6.69
C ALA A 62 7.78 6.96 5.97
N ASP A 63 9.00 7.44 5.77
CA ASP A 63 9.27 8.55 4.87
C ASP A 63 9.50 7.94 3.48
N LEU A 64 8.49 8.08 2.62
CA LEU A 64 8.47 7.49 1.28
C LEU A 64 9.22 8.37 0.30
N GLU A 65 10.05 7.75 -0.54
CA GLU A 65 10.69 8.43 -1.66
C GLU A 65 9.68 8.71 -2.79
N PRO A 66 9.92 9.72 -3.65
CA PRO A 66 9.00 10.07 -4.74
C PRO A 66 8.65 8.89 -5.65
N GLU A 67 9.59 7.99 -5.95
CA GLU A 67 9.39 6.82 -6.81
C GLU A 67 8.58 5.70 -6.12
N GLU A 68 8.44 5.78 -4.79
CA GLU A 68 7.62 4.86 -4.00
C GLU A 68 6.16 5.29 -3.97
N ILE A 69 5.84 6.46 -4.53
CA ILE A 69 4.50 7.04 -4.57
C ILE A 69 4.01 7.09 -6.02
N THR A 70 2.76 6.72 -6.22
CA THR A 70 2.05 6.89 -7.49
C THR A 70 0.67 7.50 -7.25
N ARG A 71 0.03 7.92 -8.35
CA ARG A 71 -1.30 8.52 -8.32
C ARG A 71 -2.18 7.84 -9.36
N ILE A 72 -3.32 7.33 -8.91
CA ILE A 72 -4.36 6.79 -9.79
C ILE A 72 -5.61 7.63 -9.53
N GLU A 73 -6.10 8.30 -10.57
CA GLU A 73 -7.24 9.20 -10.49
C GLU A 73 -7.12 10.25 -9.34
N ALA A 74 -8.00 10.17 -8.34
CA ALA A 74 -8.08 11.09 -7.22
C ALA A 74 -7.23 10.65 -6.01
N VAL A 75 -6.60 9.47 -6.04
CA VAL A 75 -5.92 8.88 -4.87
C VAL A 75 -4.41 8.79 -5.05
N THR A 76 -3.69 9.02 -3.94
CA THR A 76 -2.24 8.79 -3.84
C THR A 76 -2.02 7.47 -3.12
N LEU A 77 -1.18 6.60 -3.69
CA LEU A 77 -0.88 5.28 -3.16
C LEU A 77 0.59 4.90 -3.38
N THR A 78 1.05 3.86 -2.68
CA THR A 78 2.40 3.32 -2.89
C THR A 78 2.52 2.71 -4.28
N SER A 79 3.69 2.80 -4.91
CA SER A 79 3.97 2.10 -6.17
C SER A 79 3.81 0.58 -6.01
N ILE A 80 3.65 -0.17 -7.09
CA ILE A 80 3.51 -1.64 -7.03
C ILE A 80 4.70 -2.24 -6.29
N ARG A 81 5.92 -1.84 -6.66
CA ARG A 81 7.16 -2.25 -6.00
C ARG A 81 7.13 -1.97 -4.50
N ARG A 82 6.71 -0.77 -4.07
CA ARG A 82 6.66 -0.42 -2.64
C ARG A 82 5.59 -1.22 -1.92
N THR A 83 4.40 -1.33 -2.50
CA THR A 83 3.27 -2.08 -1.98
C THR A 83 3.64 -3.53 -1.69
N LEU A 84 4.30 -4.21 -2.64
CA LEU A 84 4.71 -5.60 -2.47
C LEU A 84 5.75 -5.78 -1.37
N ALA A 85 6.68 -4.82 -1.22
CA ALA A 85 7.67 -4.86 -0.14
C ALA A 85 7.00 -4.66 1.24
N ASP A 86 6.11 -3.68 1.35
CA ASP A 86 5.35 -3.39 2.57
C ASP A 86 4.42 -4.56 2.96
N SER A 87 3.98 -5.37 1.99
CA SER A 87 3.08 -6.50 2.23
C SER A 87 3.77 -7.81 2.64
N VAL A 88 5.10 -7.90 2.55
CA VAL A 88 5.83 -9.09 3.02
C VAL A 88 5.62 -9.27 4.52
N GLY A 89 5.14 -10.46 4.92
CA GLY A 89 4.83 -10.78 6.32
C GLY A 89 3.54 -10.17 6.86
N SER A 90 2.84 -9.30 6.10
CA SER A 90 1.51 -8.78 6.47
C SER A 90 0.36 -9.57 5.85
N VAL A 91 0.61 -10.22 4.72
CA VAL A 91 -0.33 -11.12 4.03
C VAL A 91 0.33 -12.47 3.76
N PRO A 92 -0.44 -13.54 3.49
CA PRO A 92 0.14 -14.83 3.09
C PRO A 92 1.12 -14.73 1.91
N ASP A 93 2.31 -15.32 2.06
CA ASP A 93 3.41 -15.22 1.09
C ASP A 93 3.03 -15.55 -0.34
N TYR A 94 2.13 -16.52 -0.54
CA TYR A 94 1.72 -16.93 -1.89
C TYR A 94 1.05 -15.79 -2.66
N LEU A 95 0.30 -14.91 -1.98
CA LEU A 95 -0.32 -13.73 -2.61
C LEU A 95 0.75 -12.76 -3.10
N VAL A 96 1.78 -12.51 -2.28
CA VAL A 96 2.88 -11.62 -2.66
C VAL A 96 3.69 -12.22 -3.82
N ARG A 97 3.91 -13.55 -3.82
CA ARG A 97 4.62 -14.25 -4.91
C ARG A 97 3.89 -14.18 -6.25
N GLN A 98 2.56 -14.22 -6.26
CA GLN A 98 1.75 -14.20 -7.49
C GLN A 98 1.45 -12.79 -8.03
N ALA A 99 1.64 -11.77 -7.20
CA ALA A 99 1.29 -10.41 -7.54
C ALA A 99 2.08 -9.79 -8.71
N PRO A 100 3.40 -10.03 -8.88
CA PRO A 100 4.13 -9.56 -10.06
C PRO A 100 3.54 -10.09 -11.38
N ASP A 101 3.19 -11.38 -11.41
CA ASP A 101 2.55 -12.00 -12.58
C ASP A 101 1.20 -11.35 -12.85
N SER A 102 0.37 -11.18 -11.81
CA SER A 102 -0.93 -10.52 -11.92
C SER A 102 -0.83 -9.08 -12.42
N ALA A 103 0.19 -8.33 -12.00
CA ALA A 103 0.46 -6.98 -12.48
C ALA A 103 0.87 -6.98 -13.96
N ALA A 104 1.73 -7.91 -14.38
CA ALA A 104 2.21 -8.01 -15.75
C ALA A 104 1.10 -8.42 -16.72
N ASP A 105 0.29 -9.42 -16.34
CA ASP A 105 -0.82 -9.94 -17.17
C ASP A 105 -1.88 -8.87 -17.45
N ARG A 106 -1.99 -7.88 -16.55
CA ARG A 106 -2.88 -6.71 -16.69
C ARG A 106 -2.22 -5.51 -17.38
N GLY A 107 -0.94 -5.61 -17.74
CA GLY A 107 -0.17 -4.53 -18.34
C GLY A 107 0.19 -3.39 -17.37
N ALA A 108 0.08 -3.61 -16.06
CA ALA A 108 0.42 -2.61 -15.04
C ALA A 108 1.94 -2.43 -14.87
N ILE A 109 2.72 -3.47 -15.19
CA ILE A 109 4.18 -3.46 -15.22
C ILE A 109 4.70 -4.15 -16.49
N ARG A 110 5.98 -3.91 -16.83
CA ARG A 110 6.65 -4.57 -17.95
C ARG A 110 7.17 -5.95 -17.55
N PRO A 111 7.42 -6.88 -18.49
CA PRO A 111 8.00 -8.19 -18.20
C PRO A 111 9.33 -8.12 -17.42
N ALA A 112 10.22 -7.20 -17.80
CA ALA A 112 11.49 -7.02 -17.08
C ALA A 112 11.28 -6.61 -15.61
N GLU A 113 10.29 -5.74 -15.34
CA GLU A 113 9.95 -5.32 -13.98
C GLU A 113 9.30 -6.46 -13.18
N ARG A 114 8.51 -7.33 -13.83
CA ARG A 114 7.96 -8.54 -13.22
C ARG A 114 9.08 -9.49 -12.76
N ASP A 115 10.07 -9.72 -13.62
CA ASP A 115 11.20 -10.60 -13.30
C ASP A 115 12.03 -10.03 -12.14
N GLU A 116 12.34 -8.73 -12.18
CA GLU A 116 13.05 -8.03 -11.09
C GLU A 116 12.30 -8.11 -9.75
N LEU A 117 10.98 -7.91 -9.76
CA LEU A 117 10.14 -7.99 -8.56
C LEU A 117 10.09 -9.41 -8.02
N THR A 118 9.94 -10.41 -8.88
CA THR A 118 9.89 -11.83 -8.50
C THR A 118 11.19 -12.27 -7.84
N ASP A 119 12.33 -11.89 -8.42
CA ASP A 119 13.65 -12.17 -7.87
C ASP A 119 13.85 -11.52 -6.50
N ARG A 120 13.41 -10.27 -6.36
CA ARG A 120 13.50 -9.54 -5.09
C ARG A 120 12.66 -10.22 -4.01
N LEU A 121 11.39 -10.48 -4.28
CA LEU A 121 10.47 -11.10 -3.33
C LEU A 121 10.93 -12.51 -2.91
N SER A 122 11.52 -13.27 -3.84
CA SER A 122 12.11 -14.56 -3.52
C SER A 122 13.21 -14.47 -2.47
N ARG A 123 14.00 -13.38 -2.45
CA ARG A 123 15.03 -13.14 -1.41
C ARG A 123 14.45 -12.67 -0.09
N ASP A 124 13.36 -11.90 -0.14
CA ASP A 124 12.74 -11.32 1.06
C ASP A 124 11.92 -12.37 1.83
N LEU A 125 11.31 -13.34 1.13
CA LEU A 125 10.46 -14.39 1.71
C LEU A 125 11.23 -15.62 2.24
N VAL A 126 12.56 -15.64 2.14
CA VAL A 126 13.41 -16.74 2.65
C VAL A 126 14.06 -16.37 3.99
N LYS A 127 13.93 -15.11 4.42
CA LYS A 127 14.43 -14.61 5.70
C LYS A 127 13.38 -14.76 6.80
#